data_AF-A0A355TZ50-F1
#
_entry.id   AF-A0A355TZ50-F1
#
_cell.length_a   1.000
_cell.length_b   1.000
_cell.length_c   1.000
_cell.angle_alpha   90.00
_cell.angle_beta   90.00
_cell.angle_gamma   90.00
#
_symmetry.space_group_name_H-M   'P 1'
#
loop_
_entity.id
_entity.type
_entity.pdbx_description
1 polymer ?
#
loop_
_entity_poly.entity_id
_entity_poly.type
_entity_poly.pdbx_seq_one_letter_code
_entity_poly.pdbx_strand_id
1 'polypeptide(L)'
;MNMKKLNLVSGICLNLASLAFGLSLLFTNVNQNGMVSNALDDVFGHGKTEIINTGKTPIRFKTWYSSVEDTLNGNGDIAKAAESEGAVLLKNENSALPLNVATDNVSLFGVTAYDPMYSLDGAGEVKINASRQQYLFDELKREGVNLNEELADWYHNDGKSYYRKDYINIYNNTSNQNNVNANINGAPWEVLPACKENGDTAIFVTGRMTNEGIDLLPKNVSGLGAKDNNYLAFTDNELSVLQGMKTL
;
A
#
# COMPACT_ATOMS: atom_id res chain seq x y z
N MET A 1 13.05 -53.86 44.34
CA MET A 1 14.09 -53.29 43.46
C MET A 1 15.36 -53.09 44.27
N ASN A 2 16.54 -53.48 43.77
CA ASN A 2 17.82 -53.31 44.49
C ASN A 2 18.09 -51.81 44.75
N MET A 3 18.40 -51.41 45.98
CA MET A 3 18.67 -50.01 46.38
C MET A 3 19.68 -49.32 45.45
N LYS A 4 20.70 -50.04 44.95
CA LYS A 4 21.66 -49.48 43.99
C LYS A 4 21.02 -49.08 42.66
N LYS A 5 20.06 -49.86 42.17
CA LYS A 5 19.31 -49.56 40.93
C LYS A 5 18.34 -48.40 41.13
N LEU A 6 17.67 -48.34 42.29
CA LEU A 6 16.78 -47.22 42.63
C LEU A 6 17.54 -45.89 42.71
N ASN A 7 18.71 -45.89 43.36
CA ASN A 7 19.55 -44.69 43.46
C ASN A 7 20.09 -44.24 42.10
N LEU A 8 20.48 -45.18 41.23
CA LEU A 8 20.92 -44.87 39.87
C LEU A 8 19.79 -44.25 39.04
N VAL A 9 18.59 -44.85 39.06
CA VAL A 9 17.42 -44.32 38.34
C VAL A 9 17.02 -42.95 38.88
N SER A 10 16.97 -42.77 40.20
CA SER A 10 16.67 -41.48 40.82
C SER A 10 17.70 -40.41 40.45
N GLY A 11 18.99 -40.76 40.39
CA GLY A 11 20.03 -39.84 39.95
C GLY A 11 19.88 -39.43 38.49
N ILE A 12 19.55 -40.36 37.61
CA ILE A 12 19.28 -40.07 36.19
C ILE A 12 18.06 -39.16 36.07
N CYS A 13 16.95 -39.48 36.75
CA CYS A 13 15.74 -38.66 36.74
C CYS A 13 15.99 -37.24 37.26
N LEU A 14 16.77 -37.09 38.35
CA LEU A 14 17.09 -35.79 38.91
C LEU A 14 17.93 -34.96 37.93
N ASN A 15 18.93 -35.56 37.28
CA ASN A 15 19.76 -34.85 36.30
C ASN A 15 18.97 -34.44 35.06
N LEU A 16 18.08 -35.31 34.56
CA LEU A 16 17.19 -34.98 33.43
C LEU A 16 16.22 -33.86 33.79
N ALA A 17 15.63 -33.88 34.99
CA ALA A 17 14.76 -32.82 35.47
C ALA A 17 15.51 -31.49 35.61
N SER A 18 16.72 -31.51 36.17
CA SER A 18 17.58 -30.31 36.28
C SER A 18 17.97 -29.75 34.92
N LEU A 19 18.28 -30.60 33.94
CA LEU A 19 18.59 -30.17 32.58
C LEU A 19 17.37 -29.53 31.90
N ALA A 20 16.20 -30.17 32.00
CA ALA A 20 14.96 -29.64 31.46
C ALA A 20 14.60 -28.28 32.10
N PHE A 21 14.76 -28.16 33.42
CA PHE A 21 14.53 -26.92 34.13
C PHE A 21 15.52 -25.81 33.70
N GLY A 22 16.81 -26.13 33.59
CA GLY A 22 17.82 -25.18 33.11
C GLY A 22 17.54 -24.69 31.68
N LEU A 23 17.15 -25.61 30.78
CA LEU A 23 16.73 -25.25 29.43
C LEU A 23 15.50 -24.35 29.45
N SER A 24 14.50 -24.63 30.29
CA SER A 24 13.29 -23.81 30.38
C SER A 24 13.58 -22.36 30.79
N LEU A 25 14.51 -22.14 31.73
CA LEU A 25 14.93 -20.80 32.14
C LEU A 25 15.67 -20.06 31.01
N LEU A 26 16.52 -20.77 30.27
CA LEU A 26 17.20 -20.20 29.10
C LEU A 26 16.21 -19.81 28.01
N PHE A 27 15.30 -20.71 27.62
CA PHE A 27 14.28 -20.41 26.63
C PHE A 27 13.36 -19.26 27.05
N THR A 28 13.02 -19.14 28.34
CA THR A 28 12.22 -18.02 28.84
C THR A 28 12.93 -16.68 28.66
N ASN A 29 14.24 -16.61 28.97
CA ASN A 29 15.02 -15.38 28.78
C ASN A 29 15.23 -15.06 27.30
N VAL A 30 15.45 -16.07 26.46
CA VAL A 30 15.60 -15.89 25.01
C VAL A 30 14.28 -15.42 24.38
N ASN A 31 13.14 -15.90 24.86
CA ASN A 31 11.81 -15.50 24.38
C ASN A 31 11.43 -14.06 24.77
N GLN A 32 12.10 -13.43 25.74
CA GLN A 32 11.87 -12.00 26.03
C GLN A 32 12.38 -11.09 24.91
N ASN A 33 13.20 -11.60 23.99
CA ASN A 33 13.58 -10.88 22.79
C ASN A 33 12.42 -10.91 21.78
N GLY A 34 11.88 -9.74 21.42
CA GLY A 34 10.76 -9.62 20.50
C GLY A 34 10.97 -10.29 19.14
N MET A 35 12.21 -10.34 18.63
CA MET A 35 12.50 -11.04 17.37
C MET A 35 12.33 -12.56 17.49
N VAL A 36 12.72 -13.14 18.63
CA VAL A 36 12.59 -14.59 18.86
C VAL A 36 11.15 -14.95 19.17
N SER A 37 10.44 -14.14 19.95
CA SER A 37 9.01 -14.33 20.21
C SER A 37 8.21 -14.36 18.91
N ASN A 38 8.43 -13.39 18.01
CA ASN A 38 7.72 -13.35 16.74
C ASN A 38 8.04 -14.58 15.85
N ALA A 39 9.30 -15.00 15.79
CA ALA A 39 9.68 -16.20 15.03
C ALA A 39 9.07 -17.50 15.60
N LEU A 40 8.91 -17.58 16.92
CA LEU A 40 8.23 -18.70 17.56
C LEU A 40 6.72 -18.66 17.31
N ASP A 41 6.11 -17.48 17.33
CA ASP A 41 4.69 -17.30 17.02
C ASP A 41 4.35 -17.67 15.57
N ASP A 42 5.26 -17.42 14.62
CA ASP A 42 5.09 -17.85 13.22
C ASP A 42 5.13 -19.38 13.06
N VAL A 43 5.95 -20.08 13.85
CA VAL A 43 6.12 -21.54 13.77
C VAL A 43 5.03 -22.28 14.55
N PHE A 44 4.69 -21.80 15.74
CA PHE A 44 3.75 -22.46 16.66
C PHE A 44 2.34 -21.89 16.62
N GLY A 45 2.13 -20.83 15.83
CA GLY A 45 0.88 -20.08 15.72
C GLY A 45 0.80 -18.97 16.76
N HIS A 46 0.38 -17.78 16.32
CA HIS A 46 0.08 -16.68 17.24
C HIS A 46 -0.86 -17.16 18.36
N GLY A 47 -0.62 -16.69 19.59
CA GLY A 47 -1.42 -17.02 20.76
C GLY A 47 -2.91 -17.05 20.42
N LYS A 48 -3.56 -18.19 20.70
CA LYS A 48 -4.98 -18.40 20.39
C LYS A 48 -5.78 -17.24 20.97
N THR A 49 -6.63 -16.61 20.16
CA THR A 49 -7.60 -15.65 20.67
C THR A 49 -8.45 -16.36 21.73
N GLU A 50 -8.27 -16.00 22.99
CA GLU A 50 -9.11 -16.56 24.05
C GLU A 50 -10.48 -15.89 23.96
N ILE A 51 -11.50 -16.69 23.68
CA ILE A 51 -12.88 -16.24 23.85
C ILE A 51 -13.13 -16.16 25.35
N ILE A 52 -12.96 -14.98 25.93
CA ILE A 52 -13.30 -14.73 27.33
C ILE A 52 -14.82 -14.72 27.44
N ASN A 53 -15.39 -15.87 27.81
CA ASN A 53 -16.82 -16.01 28.03
C ASN A 53 -17.17 -15.42 29.40
N THR A 54 -17.32 -14.10 29.47
CA THR A 54 -17.57 -13.36 30.72
C THR A 54 -18.95 -13.61 31.35
N GLY A 55 -19.80 -14.45 30.72
CA GLY A 55 -21.20 -14.65 31.11
C GLY A 55 -22.09 -13.42 30.87
N LYS A 56 -21.50 -12.31 30.41
CA LYS A 56 -22.23 -11.12 29.98
C LYS A 56 -22.56 -11.27 28.50
N THR A 57 -23.80 -11.00 28.12
CA THR A 57 -24.18 -10.88 26.72
C THR A 57 -23.24 -9.88 26.04
N PRO A 58 -22.61 -10.23 24.91
CA PRO A 58 -21.79 -9.28 24.17
C PRO A 58 -22.62 -8.03 23.89
N ILE A 59 -22.20 -6.88 24.42
CA ILE A 59 -22.80 -5.60 24.06
C ILE A 59 -22.35 -5.33 22.63
N ARG A 60 -23.17 -5.74 21.67
CA ARG A 60 -22.99 -5.31 20.28
C ARG A 60 -23.66 -3.96 20.16
N PHE A 61 -22.86 -2.94 19.84
CA PHE A 61 -23.42 -1.67 19.39
C PHE A 61 -24.33 -1.96 18.20
N LYS A 62 -25.58 -1.51 18.29
CA LYS A 62 -26.51 -1.63 17.17
C LYS A 62 -26.02 -0.67 16.09
N THR A 63 -25.54 -1.20 14.98
CA THR A 63 -25.19 -0.40 13.81
C THR A 63 -26.45 0.32 13.31
N TRP A 64 -26.29 1.54 12.79
CA TRP A 64 -27.35 2.27 12.10
C TRP A 64 -27.61 1.72 10.68
N TYR A 65 -26.69 0.90 10.15
CA TYR A 65 -26.80 0.30 8.83
C TYR A 65 -27.69 -0.94 8.85
N SER A 66 -28.49 -1.13 7.80
CA SER A 66 -29.43 -2.25 7.71
C SER A 66 -28.82 -3.50 7.07
N SER A 67 -27.66 -3.36 6.41
CA SER A 67 -26.93 -4.44 5.75
C SER A 67 -25.40 -4.19 5.75
N VAL A 68 -24.63 -5.21 5.35
CA VAL A 68 -23.19 -5.04 5.07
C VAL A 68 -22.97 -4.05 3.93
N GLU A 69 -23.80 -4.12 2.89
CA GLU A 69 -23.72 -3.21 1.74
C GLU A 69 -23.95 -1.76 2.15
N ASP A 70 -24.96 -1.50 2.99
CA ASP A 70 -25.23 -0.18 3.55
C ASP A 70 -24.03 0.33 4.35
N THR A 71 -23.37 -0.55 5.11
CA THR A 71 -22.19 -0.19 5.90
C THR A 71 -21.03 0.21 4.98
N LEU A 72 -20.80 -0.55 3.91
CA LEU A 72 -19.74 -0.25 2.96
C LEU A 72 -20.03 1.04 2.16
N ASN A 73 -21.29 1.29 1.80
CA ASN A 73 -21.71 2.54 1.15
C ASN A 73 -21.51 3.75 2.08
N GLY A 74 -21.97 3.66 3.33
CA GLY A 74 -21.74 4.72 4.31
C GLY A 74 -20.26 4.97 4.60
N ASN A 75 -19.43 3.93 4.65
CA ASN A 75 -17.98 4.07 4.75
C ASN A 75 -17.39 4.79 3.52
N GLY A 76 -17.87 4.47 2.32
CA GLY A 76 -17.49 5.14 1.07
C GLY A 76 -17.85 6.62 1.08
N ASP A 77 -19.03 6.98 1.56
CA ASP A 77 -19.46 8.39 1.66
C ASP A 77 -18.58 9.19 2.64
N ILE A 78 -18.22 8.58 3.78
CA ILE A 78 -17.29 9.18 4.75
C ILE A 78 -15.90 9.34 4.14
N ALA A 79 -15.40 8.32 3.44
CA ALA A 79 -14.10 8.38 2.78
C ALA A 79 -14.05 9.48 1.70
N LYS A 80 -15.10 9.58 0.87
CA LYS A 80 -15.27 10.63 -0.14
C LYS A 80 -15.28 12.02 0.50
N ALA A 81 -16.01 12.21 1.60
CA ALA A 81 -16.03 13.48 2.33
C ALA A 81 -14.63 13.82 2.86
N ALA A 82 -13.98 12.87 3.52
CA ALA A 82 -12.64 13.05 4.06
C ALA A 82 -11.59 13.39 2.98
N GLU A 83 -11.63 12.71 1.83
CA GLU A 83 -10.76 13.01 0.69
C GLU A 83 -11.03 14.41 0.12
N SER A 84 -12.31 14.77 -0.05
CA SER A 84 -12.70 16.08 -0.59
C SER A 84 -12.29 17.25 0.31
N GLU A 85 -12.31 17.07 1.63
CA GLU A 85 -11.87 18.09 2.61
C GLU A 85 -10.36 18.05 2.87
N GLY A 86 -9.70 16.92 2.59
CA GLY A 86 -8.25 16.73 2.78
C GLY A 86 -7.40 17.21 1.60
N ALA A 87 -8.00 17.38 0.41
CA ALA A 87 -7.30 17.87 -0.77
C ALA A 87 -6.87 19.34 -0.61
N VAL A 88 -5.59 19.64 -0.87
CA VAL A 88 -5.02 20.99 -0.72
C VAL A 88 -4.69 21.59 -2.08
N LEU A 89 -5.41 22.65 -2.45
CA LEU A 89 -5.11 23.44 -3.64
C LEU A 89 -3.96 24.42 -3.35
N LEU A 90 -2.77 24.13 -3.87
CA LEU A 90 -1.58 24.97 -3.66
C LEU A 90 -1.47 26.12 -4.65
N LYS A 91 -1.95 25.92 -5.88
CA LYS A 91 -1.84 26.89 -6.97
C LYS A 91 -3.01 26.74 -7.94
N ASN A 92 -3.64 27.86 -8.31
CA ASN A 92 -4.65 27.93 -9.36
C ASN A 92 -4.51 29.27 -10.08
N GLU A 93 -3.87 29.25 -11.24
CA GLU A 93 -3.70 30.42 -12.09
C GLU A 93 -4.62 30.30 -13.31
N ASN A 94 -5.03 31.43 -13.87
CA ASN A 94 -5.84 31.49 -15.09
C ASN A 94 -7.18 30.73 -15.01
N SER A 95 -7.71 30.52 -13.80
CA SER A 95 -8.91 29.71 -13.57
C SER A 95 -8.79 28.28 -14.12
N ALA A 96 -7.60 27.67 -14.01
CA ALA A 96 -7.36 26.30 -14.46
C ALA A 96 -8.26 25.26 -13.77
N LEU A 97 -8.71 25.54 -12.54
CA LEU A 97 -9.73 24.77 -11.84
C LEU A 97 -10.89 25.67 -11.37
N PRO A 98 -12.13 25.15 -11.30
CA PRO A 98 -12.54 23.79 -11.67
C PRO A 98 -12.54 23.56 -13.18
N LEU A 99 -12.43 22.29 -13.59
CA LEU A 99 -12.55 21.90 -15.00
C LEU A 99 -13.96 22.26 -15.53
N ASN A 100 -14.02 22.73 -16.77
CA ASN A 100 -15.25 22.93 -17.48
C ASN A 100 -15.60 21.67 -18.27
N VAL A 101 -16.44 20.82 -17.68
CA VAL A 101 -16.90 19.55 -18.29
C VAL A 101 -17.53 19.70 -19.68
N ALA A 102 -18.01 20.89 -20.04
CA ALA A 102 -18.64 21.14 -21.34
C ALA A 102 -17.64 21.47 -22.45
N THR A 103 -16.42 21.91 -22.10
CA THR A 103 -15.44 22.40 -23.09
C THR A 103 -14.08 21.73 -23.01
N ASP A 104 -13.66 21.33 -21.82
CA ASP A 104 -12.31 20.83 -21.61
C ASP A 104 -12.20 19.40 -22.17
N ASN A 105 -11.19 19.17 -22.99
CA ASN A 105 -10.78 17.86 -23.43
C ASN A 105 -9.49 17.47 -22.70
N VAL A 106 -9.63 16.61 -21.69
CA VAL A 106 -8.60 16.35 -20.70
C VAL A 106 -7.76 15.13 -21.07
N SER A 107 -6.44 15.31 -21.10
CA SER A 107 -5.47 14.21 -21.18
C SER A 107 -4.82 13.95 -19.82
N LEU A 108 -4.90 12.71 -19.33
CA LEU A 108 -4.25 12.29 -18.08
C LEU A 108 -2.87 11.68 -18.38
N PHE A 109 -1.86 12.20 -17.68
CA PHE A 109 -0.47 11.81 -17.82
C PHE A 109 0.09 11.26 -16.52
N GLY A 110 1.05 10.35 -16.66
CA GLY A 110 1.73 9.70 -15.56
C GLY A 110 1.06 8.37 -15.20
N VAL A 111 1.89 7.37 -14.87
CA VAL A 111 1.43 6.03 -14.50
C VAL A 111 0.44 6.10 -13.33
N THR A 112 0.66 6.99 -12.36
CA THR A 112 -0.20 7.13 -11.18
C THR A 112 -1.64 7.54 -11.52
N ALA A 113 -1.89 8.15 -12.69
CA ALA A 113 -3.25 8.48 -13.12
C ALA A 113 -4.11 7.23 -13.42
N TYR A 114 -3.46 6.13 -13.82
CA TYR A 114 -4.10 4.87 -14.21
C TYR A 114 -3.86 3.75 -13.20
N ASP A 115 -2.83 3.90 -12.36
CA ASP A 115 -2.50 3.04 -11.25
C ASP A 115 -2.39 3.89 -9.97
N PRO A 116 -3.52 4.24 -9.32
CA PRO A 116 -3.54 5.11 -8.16
C PRO A 116 -3.05 4.41 -6.88
N MET A 117 -2.59 5.22 -5.93
CA MET A 117 -2.13 4.74 -4.63
C MET A 117 -3.25 4.87 -3.59
N TYR A 118 -3.85 3.74 -3.19
CA TYR A 118 -4.93 3.74 -2.20
C TYR A 118 -4.42 3.68 -0.75
N SER A 119 -3.22 3.16 -0.54
CA SER A 119 -2.58 3.09 0.78
C SER A 119 -1.05 3.06 0.67
N LEU A 120 -0.39 3.02 1.83
CA LEU A 120 1.06 2.78 1.93
C LEU A 120 1.34 1.27 2.01
N ASP A 121 2.61 0.90 1.82
CA ASP A 121 3.12 -0.46 2.07
C ASP A 121 3.32 -0.71 3.60
N GLY A 122 3.40 -1.98 3.99
CA GLY A 122 3.67 -2.39 5.38
C GLY A 122 2.40 -2.51 6.24
N ALA A 123 2.50 -2.38 7.57
CA ALA A 123 1.35 -2.53 8.48
C ALA A 123 0.20 -1.54 8.24
N GLY A 124 0.45 -0.43 7.51
CA GLY A 124 -0.57 0.53 7.08
C GLY A 124 -1.32 0.13 5.81
N GLU A 125 -1.01 -1.03 5.23
CA GLU A 125 -1.70 -1.58 4.06
C GLU A 125 -3.19 -1.77 4.32
N VAL A 126 -4.01 -1.42 3.33
CA VAL A 126 -5.44 -1.64 3.36
C VAL A 126 -5.83 -2.65 2.28
N LYS A 127 -6.50 -3.74 2.67
CA LYS A 127 -7.06 -4.68 1.69
C LYS A 127 -8.16 -4.01 0.90
N ILE A 128 -7.99 -3.91 -0.40
CA ILE A 128 -8.97 -3.30 -1.29
C ILE A 128 -10.02 -4.33 -1.67
N ASN A 129 -11.29 -3.94 -1.57
CA ASN A 129 -12.36 -4.68 -2.21
C ASN A 129 -12.31 -4.40 -3.72
N ALA A 130 -11.77 -5.32 -4.50
CA ALA A 130 -11.60 -5.18 -5.95
C ALA A 130 -12.91 -4.83 -6.70
N SER A 131 -14.06 -5.28 -6.21
CA SER A 131 -15.36 -4.95 -6.81
C SER A 131 -15.83 -3.51 -6.58
N ARG A 132 -15.16 -2.77 -5.69
CA ARG A 132 -15.47 -1.39 -5.28
C ARG A 132 -14.30 -0.44 -5.50
N GLN A 133 -13.27 -0.89 -6.21
CA GLN A 133 -12.09 -0.10 -6.52
C GLN A 133 -12.42 0.99 -7.54
N GLN A 134 -11.87 2.20 -7.35
CA GLN A 134 -12.20 3.39 -8.14
C GLN A 134 -10.94 4.02 -8.74
N TYR A 135 -10.91 4.15 -10.06
CA TYR A 135 -9.77 4.73 -10.77
C TYR A 135 -10.07 6.16 -11.21
N LEU A 136 -9.09 7.05 -11.13
CA LEU A 136 -9.26 8.48 -11.43
C LEU A 136 -9.88 8.72 -12.82
N PHE A 137 -9.40 8.00 -13.84
CA PHE A 137 -9.94 8.10 -15.20
C PHE A 137 -11.45 7.77 -15.25
N ASP A 138 -11.85 6.64 -14.65
CA ASP A 138 -13.25 6.18 -14.66
C ASP A 138 -14.15 7.13 -13.87
N GLU A 139 -13.67 7.64 -12.74
CA GLU A 139 -14.40 8.57 -11.89
C GLU A 139 -14.59 9.93 -12.58
N LEU A 140 -13.55 10.50 -13.19
CA LEU A 140 -13.67 11.73 -13.99
C LEU A 140 -14.63 11.56 -15.17
N LYS A 141 -14.55 10.42 -15.86
CA LYS A 141 -15.48 10.09 -16.96
C LYS A 141 -16.92 10.03 -16.48
N ARG A 142 -17.15 9.43 -15.31
CA ARG A 142 -18.49 9.33 -14.70
C ARG A 142 -19.07 10.70 -14.33
N GLU A 143 -18.22 11.64 -13.92
CA GLU A 143 -18.63 13.04 -13.65
C GLU A 143 -18.80 13.88 -14.93
N GLY A 144 -18.63 13.29 -16.12
CA GLY A 144 -18.90 13.92 -17.41
C GLY A 144 -17.72 14.67 -18.03
N VAL A 145 -16.51 14.50 -17.50
CA VAL A 145 -15.30 15.06 -18.11
C VAL A 145 -15.02 14.34 -19.43
N ASN A 146 -14.80 15.10 -20.50
CA ASN A 146 -14.34 14.56 -21.77
C ASN A 146 -12.85 14.21 -21.66
N LEU A 147 -12.51 12.92 -21.80
CA LEU A 147 -11.16 12.40 -21.59
C LEU A 147 -10.57 11.81 -22.86
N ASN A 148 -9.26 11.93 -23.01
CA ASN A 148 -8.49 11.30 -24.07
C ASN A 148 -8.40 9.77 -23.88
N GLU A 149 -9.36 9.05 -24.47
CA GLU A 149 -9.47 7.59 -24.36
C GLU A 149 -8.30 6.87 -25.03
N GLU A 150 -7.76 7.39 -26.15
CA GLU A 150 -6.65 6.75 -26.87
C GLU A 150 -5.36 6.75 -26.03
N LEU A 151 -5.11 7.84 -25.29
CA LEU A 151 -3.99 7.90 -24.35
C LEU A 151 -4.19 6.93 -23.17
N ALA A 152 -5.40 6.81 -22.65
CA ALA A 152 -5.73 5.85 -21.61
C ALA A 152 -5.52 4.41 -22.06
N ASP A 153 -5.97 4.08 -23.27
CA ASP A 153 -5.78 2.76 -23.89
C ASP A 153 -4.30 2.43 -24.06
N TRP A 154 -3.47 3.42 -24.41
CA TRP A 154 -2.02 3.22 -24.46
C TRP A 154 -1.44 2.88 -23.10
N TYR A 155 -1.77 3.63 -22.04
CA TYR A 155 -1.29 3.33 -20.68
C TYR A 155 -1.74 1.93 -20.21
N HIS A 156 -2.98 1.54 -20.54
CA HIS A 156 -3.52 0.23 -20.22
C HIS A 156 -3.01 -0.91 -21.11
N ASN A 157 -2.22 -0.65 -22.15
CA ASN A 157 -1.72 -1.66 -23.09
C ASN A 157 -0.22 -1.53 -23.34
N ASP A 158 0.19 -0.78 -24.36
CA ASP A 158 1.59 -0.66 -24.76
C ASP A 158 2.47 -0.03 -23.67
N GLY A 159 1.87 0.83 -22.85
CA GLY A 159 2.47 1.50 -21.70
C GLY A 159 2.67 0.62 -20.47
N LYS A 160 2.23 -0.66 -20.45
CA LYS A 160 2.34 -1.56 -19.28
C LYS A 160 3.76 -1.80 -18.77
N SER A 161 4.77 -1.57 -19.62
CA SER A 161 6.17 -1.68 -19.20
C SER A 161 6.60 -0.53 -18.27
N TYR A 162 5.80 0.53 -18.18
CA TYR A 162 5.89 1.60 -17.21
C TYR A 162 4.94 1.33 -16.05
N TYR A 163 5.47 1.33 -14.84
CA TYR A 163 4.75 0.93 -13.65
C TYR A 163 5.40 1.55 -12.41
N ARG A 164 4.67 1.55 -11.31
CA ARG A 164 5.25 1.69 -9.98
C ARG A 164 5.32 0.30 -9.38
N LYS A 165 6.49 -0.11 -8.90
CA LYS A 165 6.60 -1.40 -8.21
C LYS A 165 6.13 -1.22 -6.78
N ASP A 166 4.85 -1.45 -6.54
CA ASP A 166 4.31 -1.53 -5.20
C ASP A 166 4.60 -2.91 -4.57
N TYR A 167 4.64 -2.95 -3.23
CA TYR A 167 4.78 -4.19 -2.47
C TYR A 167 3.49 -4.50 -1.69
N ILE A 168 2.41 -3.78 -2.04
CA ILE A 168 1.11 -3.93 -1.43
C ILE A 168 0.47 -5.22 -1.96
N ASN A 169 -0.13 -5.98 -1.06
CA ASN A 169 -0.99 -7.12 -1.34
C ASN A 169 -2.43 -6.66 -1.66
N ILE A 170 -2.55 -5.68 -2.57
CA ILE A 170 -3.86 -5.23 -3.10
C ILE A 170 -4.50 -6.36 -3.92
N TYR A 171 -3.68 -7.11 -4.67
CA TYR A 171 -4.14 -8.07 -5.69
C TYR A 171 -3.82 -9.54 -5.36
N ASN A 172 -3.74 -9.92 -4.09
CA ASN A 172 -3.26 -11.25 -3.64
C ASN A 172 -1.78 -11.51 -3.93
N ASN A 173 -0.95 -10.46 -3.97
CA ASN A 173 0.50 -10.62 -4.08
C ASN A 173 1.08 -11.14 -2.75
N THR A 174 1.94 -12.17 -2.80
CA THR A 174 2.57 -12.76 -1.61
C THR A 174 3.79 -11.98 -1.11
N SER A 175 4.18 -10.90 -1.79
CA SER A 175 5.40 -10.15 -1.48
C SER A 175 5.17 -8.94 -0.56
N ASN A 176 4.68 -9.15 0.65
CA ASN A 176 4.72 -8.12 1.70
C ASN A 176 6.19 -7.96 2.13
N GLN A 177 6.90 -7.03 1.50
CA GLN A 177 8.29 -6.73 1.84
C GLN A 177 8.33 -5.44 2.64
N ASN A 178 8.79 -5.50 3.89
CA ASN A 178 9.14 -4.31 4.66
C ASN A 178 10.56 -3.84 4.29
N ASN A 179 10.86 -2.58 4.61
CA ASN A 179 12.17 -1.96 4.44
C ASN A 179 12.64 -1.77 2.97
N VAL A 180 11.71 -1.71 2.01
CA VAL A 180 12.03 -1.51 0.59
C VAL A 180 11.18 -0.37 0.03
N ASN A 181 11.83 0.57 -0.66
CA ASN A 181 11.13 1.64 -1.37
C ASN A 181 10.65 1.13 -2.74
N ALA A 182 9.43 1.53 -3.13
CA ALA A 182 8.85 1.23 -4.43
C ALA A 182 9.74 1.75 -5.58
N ASN A 183 9.85 0.99 -6.67
CA ASN A 183 10.46 1.52 -7.89
C ASN A 183 9.48 2.46 -8.61
N ILE A 184 9.97 3.60 -9.11
CA ILE A 184 9.21 4.58 -9.87
C ILE A 184 9.68 4.52 -11.33
N ASN A 185 8.92 3.82 -12.19
CA ASN A 185 9.23 3.71 -13.62
C ASN A 185 8.09 4.30 -14.45
N GLY A 186 8.06 5.62 -14.58
CA GLY A 186 7.08 6.33 -15.40
C GLY A 186 7.41 6.30 -16.90
N ALA A 187 6.41 6.48 -17.76
CA ALA A 187 6.61 6.68 -19.19
C ALA A 187 7.21 8.06 -19.48
N PRO A 188 8.36 8.16 -20.18
CA PRO A 188 8.88 9.45 -20.61
C PRO A 188 8.08 10.02 -21.79
N TRP A 189 8.16 11.33 -22.04
CA TRP A 189 7.37 12.01 -23.06
C TRP A 189 7.52 11.43 -24.48
N GLU A 190 8.74 11.08 -24.87
CA GLU A 190 9.08 10.66 -26.23
C GLU A 190 8.47 9.31 -26.64
N VAL A 191 8.07 8.48 -25.67
CA VAL A 191 7.42 7.19 -25.96
C VAL A 191 5.91 7.26 -25.99
N LEU A 192 5.33 8.36 -25.47
CA LEU A 192 3.89 8.54 -25.45
C LEU A 192 3.35 8.65 -26.89
N PRO A 193 2.16 8.11 -27.16
CA PRO A 193 1.57 8.07 -28.50
C PRO A 193 1.32 9.48 -29.04
N ALA A 194 1.08 9.60 -30.36
CA ALA A 194 0.78 10.91 -30.98
C ALA A 194 -0.49 11.56 -30.39
N CYS A 195 -1.47 10.75 -29.99
CA CYS A 195 -2.71 11.22 -29.39
C CYS A 195 -2.54 11.98 -28.07
N LYS A 196 -1.34 11.99 -27.47
CA LYS A 196 -1.03 12.84 -26.30
C LYS A 196 -1.30 14.33 -26.52
N GLU A 197 -1.34 14.76 -27.78
CA GLU A 197 -1.62 16.15 -28.19
C GLU A 197 -3.12 16.42 -28.44
N ASN A 198 -3.99 15.43 -28.27
CA ASN A 198 -5.42 15.57 -28.59
C ASN A 198 -6.24 16.32 -27.53
N GLY A 199 -5.69 16.58 -26.34
CA GLY A 199 -6.36 17.32 -25.26
C GLY A 199 -5.91 18.78 -25.17
N ASP A 200 -6.83 19.68 -24.84
CA ASP A 200 -6.54 21.10 -24.57
C ASP A 200 -6.19 21.35 -23.09
N THR A 201 -6.48 20.38 -22.23
CA THR A 201 -6.21 20.42 -20.80
C THR A 201 -5.41 19.19 -20.41
N ALA A 202 -4.30 19.39 -19.72
CA ALA A 202 -3.40 18.31 -19.34
C ALA A 202 -3.33 18.18 -17.81
N ILE A 203 -3.59 16.97 -17.29
CA ILE A 203 -3.46 16.65 -15.87
C ILE A 203 -2.32 15.64 -15.72
N PHE A 204 -1.27 16.02 -15.01
CA PHE A 204 -0.20 15.11 -14.64
C PHE A 204 -0.36 14.64 -13.21
N VAL A 205 -0.42 13.33 -13.01
CA VAL A 205 -0.53 12.71 -11.69
C VAL A 205 0.78 12.02 -11.35
N THR A 206 1.39 12.43 -10.24
CA THR A 206 2.56 11.79 -9.66
C THR A 206 2.22 11.23 -8.29
N GLY A 207 2.90 10.16 -7.89
CA GLY A 207 2.75 9.54 -6.58
C GLY A 207 4.11 9.16 -5.98
N ARG A 208 4.19 9.17 -4.65
CA ARG A 208 5.33 8.69 -3.88
C ARG A 208 4.82 7.77 -2.79
N MET A 209 5.35 6.55 -2.75
CA MET A 209 4.97 5.51 -1.78
C MET A 209 6.09 5.30 -0.78
N THR A 210 5.70 5.00 0.45
CA THR A 210 6.60 4.65 1.55
C THR A 210 6.22 3.28 2.09
N ASN A 211 7.13 2.70 2.85
CA ASN A 211 6.99 1.36 3.39
C ASN A 211 7.43 1.33 4.86
N GLU A 212 6.94 0.36 5.61
CA GLU A 212 7.31 0.16 7.00
C GLU A 212 8.79 -0.21 7.14
N GLY A 213 9.44 0.36 8.15
CA GLY A 213 10.83 0.06 8.49
C GLY A 213 11.88 0.73 7.59
N ILE A 214 11.46 1.55 6.63
CA ILE A 214 12.36 2.37 5.82
C ILE A 214 11.90 3.82 5.78
N ASP A 215 12.85 4.72 6.01
CA ASP A 215 12.65 6.13 5.74
C ASP A 215 12.70 6.40 4.22
N LEU A 216 11.91 7.36 3.74
CA LEU A 216 12.14 7.97 2.45
C LEU A 216 13.43 8.80 2.50
N LEU A 217 14.56 8.13 2.32
CA LEU A 217 15.85 8.79 2.32
C LEU A 217 16.08 9.49 0.97
N PRO A 218 16.47 10.77 0.96
CA PRO A 218 16.81 11.50 -0.26
C PRO A 218 18.16 11.09 -0.86
N LYS A 219 18.77 9.98 -0.39
CA LYS A 219 20.06 9.43 -0.83
C LYS A 219 20.05 7.90 -0.74
N ASN A 220 20.93 7.25 -1.51
CA ASN A 220 21.10 5.79 -1.58
C ASN A 220 19.90 4.99 -2.15
N VAL A 221 19.07 5.62 -2.97
CA VAL A 221 17.92 5.00 -3.66
C VAL A 221 18.18 4.71 -5.16
N SER A 222 19.46 4.55 -5.54
CA SER A 222 19.85 4.23 -6.92
C SER A 222 19.15 2.96 -7.42
N GLY A 223 18.70 2.96 -8.68
CA GLY A 223 17.98 1.84 -9.29
C GLY A 223 16.46 1.83 -9.04
N LEU A 224 15.93 2.79 -8.27
CA LEU A 224 14.48 2.95 -8.06
C LEU A 224 13.82 3.95 -9.03
N GLY A 225 14.54 4.38 -10.07
CA GLY A 225 14.11 5.44 -11.00
C GLY A 225 14.27 6.87 -10.45
N ALA A 226 14.77 7.01 -9.22
CA ALA A 226 15.01 8.31 -8.60
C ALA A 226 16.13 9.09 -9.30
N LYS A 227 15.85 10.35 -9.64
CA LYS A 227 16.85 11.28 -10.16
C LYS A 227 17.78 11.75 -9.05
N ASP A 228 19.09 11.83 -9.33
CA ASP A 228 20.13 12.32 -8.40
C ASP A 228 20.13 11.63 -7.02
N ASN A 229 19.72 10.36 -6.96
CA ASN A 229 19.48 9.60 -5.74
C ASN A 229 18.44 10.22 -4.78
N ASN A 230 17.55 11.10 -5.26
CA ASN A 230 16.53 11.74 -4.44
C ASN A 230 15.13 11.21 -4.80
N TYR A 231 14.58 10.37 -3.92
CA TYR A 231 13.26 9.77 -4.13
C TYR A 231 12.11 10.80 -4.13
N LEU A 232 12.30 11.93 -3.44
CA LEU A 232 11.28 12.98 -3.33
C LEU A 232 11.30 13.96 -4.52
N ALA A 233 12.37 13.95 -5.33
CA ALA A 233 12.42 14.74 -6.55
C ALA A 233 11.66 14.04 -7.68
N PHE A 234 11.25 14.80 -8.69
CA PHE A 234 10.77 14.23 -9.94
C PHE A 234 11.86 13.36 -10.60
N THR A 235 11.47 12.24 -11.17
CA THR A 235 12.34 11.41 -12.00
C THR A 235 12.63 12.08 -13.34
N ASP A 236 13.64 11.61 -14.07
CA ASP A 236 13.92 12.13 -15.42
C ASP A 236 12.73 11.93 -16.37
N ASN A 237 11.98 10.83 -16.22
CA ASN A 237 10.78 10.55 -17.02
C ASN A 237 9.60 11.46 -16.65
N GLU A 238 9.39 11.75 -15.36
CA GLU A 238 8.36 12.70 -14.93
C GLU A 238 8.69 14.12 -15.42
N LEU A 239 9.96 14.53 -15.34
CA LEU A 239 10.42 15.81 -15.86
C LEU A 239 10.26 15.90 -17.38
N SER A 240 10.52 14.82 -18.11
CA SER A 240 10.35 14.82 -19.57
C SER A 240 8.89 15.02 -19.95
N VAL A 241 7.94 14.38 -19.24
CA VAL A 241 6.50 14.60 -19.42
C VAL A 241 6.11 16.05 -19.10
N LEU A 242 6.51 16.57 -17.94
CA LEU A 242 6.22 17.96 -17.56
C LEU A 242 6.80 18.99 -18.53
N GLN A 243 7.96 18.70 -19.13
CA GLN A 243 8.58 19.55 -20.14
C GLN A 243 7.85 19.45 -21.48
N GLY A 244 7.43 18.26 -21.87
CA GLY A 244 6.65 18.03 -23.09
C GLY A 244 5.25 18.64 -23.04
N MET A 245 4.59 18.61 -21.89
CA MET A 245 3.27 19.26 -21.70
C MET A 245 3.30 20.77 -21.97
N LYS A 246 4.46 21.43 -21.92
CA LYS A 246 4.58 22.86 -22.26
C LYS A 246 4.46 23.15 -23.76
N THR A 247 4.47 22.11 -24.60
CA THR A 247 4.31 22.23 -26.05
C THR A 247 2.89 21.97 -26.51
N LEU A 248 1.99 21.61 -25.58
CA LEU A 248 0.55 21.47 -25.83
C LEU A 248 -0.12 22.85 -25.96
#